data_AF-A0A517LUD3-F1
#
_entry.id   AF-A0A517LUD3-F1
#
_cell.length_a   1.000
_cell.length_b   1.000
_cell.length_c   1.000
_cell.angle_alpha   90.00
_cell.angle_beta   90.00
_cell.angle_gamma   90.00
#
_symmetry.space_group_name_H-M   'P 1'
#
loop_
_entity.id
_entity.type
_entity.pdbx_description
1 polymer ?
#
loop_
_entity_poly.entity_id
_entity_poly.type
_entity_poly.pdbx_seq_one_letter_code
_entity_poly.pdbx_strand_id
1 'polypeptide(L)'
;MTTKTVFTTGEAAKICKVSQQTIIRCFDNGTLKGFRVPGSRFRRIPRDLLYSFMKDNGIPTDALESGKKKILVVDDDVDLVELIVEGLERDGRFDLRTANNGFDAGMQVKEFRPDLVILDVMLPDINGKEVCQRVRSDPAMDSVQIICISGMIEQDKVQSLRDAGANDFMQKPFAIEDLIARGCDLLEIERKAEH
;
A
#
# COMPACT_ATOMS: atom_id res chain seq x y z
N MET A 1 8.96 -13.69 -0.76
CA MET A 1 9.83 -13.56 -1.96
C MET A 1 10.56 -12.23 -1.88
N THR A 2 11.88 -12.21 -2.09
CA THR A 2 12.71 -11.00 -1.96
C THR A 2 12.52 -10.09 -3.16
N THR A 3 11.90 -8.92 -2.95
CA THR A 3 11.70 -7.91 -4.00
C THR A 3 13.05 -7.43 -4.52
N LYS A 4 13.25 -7.47 -5.85
CA LYS A 4 14.51 -7.04 -6.47
C LYS A 4 14.74 -5.54 -6.24
N THR A 5 15.91 -5.20 -5.68
CA THR A 5 16.25 -3.83 -5.25
C THR A 5 17.07 -3.05 -6.27
N VAL A 6 17.71 -3.71 -7.24
CA VAL A 6 18.55 -3.08 -8.26
C VAL A 6 18.29 -3.67 -9.64
N PHE A 7 18.10 -2.80 -10.63
CA PHE A 7 17.78 -3.13 -12.01
C PHE A 7 18.93 -2.81 -12.96
N THR A 8 19.04 -3.61 -14.02
CA THR A 8 19.83 -3.27 -15.20
C THR A 8 19.04 -2.33 -16.13
N THR A 9 19.72 -1.70 -17.10
CA THR A 9 19.02 -0.85 -18.08
C THR A 9 18.02 -1.62 -18.93
N GLY A 10 18.28 -2.89 -19.22
CA GLY A 10 17.34 -3.74 -19.97
C GLY A 10 16.09 -4.08 -19.17
N GLU A 11 16.24 -4.32 -17.87
CA GLU A 11 15.11 -4.59 -16.97
C GLU A 11 14.28 -3.33 -16.73
N ALA A 12 14.93 -2.20 -16.45
CA ALA A 12 14.27 -0.91 -16.33
C ALA A 12 13.50 -0.54 -17.61
N ALA A 13 14.06 -0.82 -18.78
CA ALA A 13 13.40 -0.57 -20.07
C ALA A 13 12.14 -1.41 -20.25
N LYS A 14 12.17 -2.70 -19.87
CA LYS A 14 10.99 -3.57 -19.87
C LYS A 14 9.90 -3.05 -18.94
N ILE A 15 10.28 -2.63 -17.73
CA ILE A 15 9.39 -2.09 -16.71
C ILE A 15 8.72 -0.81 -17.20
N CYS A 16 9.51 0.13 -17.73
CA CYS A 16 9.01 1.41 -18.23
C CYS A 16 8.35 1.31 -19.63
N LYS A 17 8.32 0.13 -20.26
CA LYS A 17 7.82 -0.10 -21.62
C LYS A 17 8.47 0.82 -22.68
N VAL A 18 9.77 1.10 -22.54
CA VAL A 18 10.57 1.91 -23.47
C VAL A 18 11.78 1.14 -24.01
N SER A 19 12.49 1.71 -24.97
CA SER A 19 13.74 1.09 -25.46
C SER A 19 14.86 1.17 -24.41
N GLN A 20 15.75 0.18 -24.40
CA GLN A 20 16.94 0.20 -23.53
C GLN A 20 17.81 1.43 -23.77
N GLN A 21 17.87 1.93 -25.02
CA GLN A 21 18.60 3.15 -25.36
C GLN A 21 17.99 4.40 -24.69
N THR A 22 16.67 4.46 -24.53
CA THR A 22 16.00 5.56 -23.83
C THR A 22 16.44 5.61 -22.37
N ILE A 23 16.38 4.48 -21.66
CA ILE A 23 16.87 4.38 -20.28
C ILE A 23 18.36 4.73 -20.17
N ILE A 24 19.20 4.28 -21.11
CA ILE A 24 20.62 4.62 -21.14
C ILE A 24 20.81 6.13 -21.29
N ARG A 25 20.07 6.78 -22.19
CA ARG A 25 20.14 8.23 -22.42
C ARG A 25 19.69 9.02 -21.19
N CYS A 26 18.56 8.62 -20.58
CA CYS A 26 18.07 9.20 -19.33
C CYS A 26 19.07 9.01 -18.18
N PHE A 27 19.81 7.91 -18.15
CA PHE A 27 20.85 7.72 -17.14
C PHE A 27 22.06 8.63 -17.40
N ASP A 28 22.54 8.66 -18.64
CA ASP A 28 23.75 9.38 -19.01
C ASP A 28 23.61 10.90 -18.95
N ASN A 29 22.39 11.43 -19.19
CA ASN A 29 22.08 12.85 -19.02
C ASN A 29 21.68 13.23 -17.58
N GLY A 30 21.63 12.26 -16.65
CA GLY A 30 21.33 12.47 -15.24
C GLY A 30 19.84 12.54 -14.87
N THR A 31 18.92 12.43 -15.83
CA THR A 31 17.47 12.40 -15.54
C THR A 31 17.06 11.16 -14.73
N LEU A 32 17.71 10.02 -14.97
CA LEU A 32 17.55 8.78 -14.20
C LEU A 32 18.82 8.50 -13.41
N LYS A 33 18.74 8.60 -12.08
CA LYS A 33 19.89 8.41 -11.19
C LYS A 33 20.23 6.92 -10.99
N GLY A 34 21.49 6.66 -10.64
CA GLY A 34 21.99 5.33 -10.26
C GLY A 34 23.52 5.29 -10.28
N PHE A 35 24.12 4.11 -10.41
CA PHE A 35 25.58 3.96 -10.39
C PHE A 35 26.10 3.10 -11.54
N ARG A 36 27.37 3.31 -11.91
CA ARG A 36 28.11 2.41 -12.81
C ARG A 36 28.85 1.37 -12.00
N VAL A 37 28.91 0.15 -12.52
CA VAL A 37 29.72 -0.91 -11.91
C VAL A 37 31.21 -0.57 -12.11
N PRO A 38 32.04 -0.57 -11.04
CA PRO A 38 33.47 -0.31 -11.17
C PRO A 38 34.13 -1.22 -12.21
N GLY A 39 34.99 -0.65 -13.07
CA GLY A 39 35.67 -1.39 -14.14
C GLY A 39 34.76 -1.86 -15.29
N SER A 40 33.51 -1.39 -15.36
CA SER A 40 32.57 -1.80 -16.40
C SER A 40 31.72 -0.64 -16.94
N ARG A 41 31.22 -0.81 -18.18
CA ARG A 41 30.24 0.10 -18.80
C ARG A 41 28.81 -0.11 -18.32
N PHE A 42 28.56 -1.12 -17.49
CA PHE A 42 27.21 -1.46 -17.02
C PHE A 42 26.69 -0.46 -15.99
N ARG A 43 25.43 -0.09 -16.15
CA ARG A 43 24.68 0.78 -15.23
C ARG A 43 23.80 -0.09 -14.33
N ARG A 44 23.57 0.41 -13.12
CA ARG A 44 22.68 -0.19 -12.11
C ARG A 44 21.78 0.91 -11.58
N ILE A 45 20.49 0.61 -11.57
CA ILE A 45 19.42 1.55 -11.23
C ILE A 45 18.71 0.99 -10.00
N PRO A 46 18.92 1.59 -8.81
CA PRO A 46 18.15 1.29 -7.62
C PRO A 46 16.64 1.44 -7.85
N ARG A 47 15.85 0.60 -7.18
CA ARG A 47 14.39 0.51 -7.33
C ARG A 47 13.68 1.83 -7.04
N ASP A 48 14.03 2.48 -5.93
CA ASP A 48 13.54 3.78 -5.48
C ASP A 48 13.81 4.86 -6.54
N LEU A 49 15.02 4.89 -7.11
CA LEU A 49 15.37 5.86 -8.14
C LEU A 49 14.63 5.61 -9.47
N LEU A 50 14.39 4.35 -9.83
CA LEU A 50 13.56 4.02 -10.99
C LEU A 50 12.09 4.38 -10.76
N TYR A 51 11.58 4.18 -9.53
CA TYR A 51 10.23 4.55 -9.14
C TYR A 51 10.02 6.06 -9.22
N SER A 52 10.91 6.86 -8.61
CA SER A 52 10.85 8.33 -8.70
C SER A 52 10.91 8.81 -10.15
N PHE A 53 11.82 8.27 -10.95
CA PHE A 53 11.89 8.58 -12.38
C PHE A 53 10.58 8.28 -13.11
N MET A 54 9.94 7.14 -12.82
CA MET A 54 8.66 6.77 -13.41
C MET A 54 7.55 7.74 -12.99
N LYS A 55 7.44 8.06 -11.70
CA LYS A 55 6.45 9.04 -11.18
C LYS A 55 6.65 10.43 -11.78
N ASP A 56 7.88 10.92 -11.82
CA ASP A 56 8.23 12.26 -12.35
C ASP A 56 7.95 12.40 -13.85
N ASN A 57 7.93 11.29 -14.58
CA ASN A 57 7.71 11.26 -16.04
C ASN A 57 6.34 10.68 -16.43
N GLY A 58 5.43 10.46 -15.47
CA GLY A 58 4.09 9.93 -15.74
C GLY A 58 4.08 8.50 -16.32
N ILE A 59 5.08 7.69 -15.99
CA ILE A 59 5.16 6.28 -16.40
C ILE A 59 4.45 5.42 -15.35
N PRO A 60 3.49 4.54 -15.72
CA PRO A 60 2.80 3.66 -14.77
C PRO A 60 3.77 2.80 -13.96
N THR A 61 3.66 2.84 -12.63
CA THR A 61 4.60 2.21 -11.69
C THR A 61 4.26 0.77 -11.34
N ASP A 62 3.13 0.22 -11.82
CA ASP A 62 2.63 -1.12 -11.46
C ASP A 62 3.66 -2.22 -11.70
N ALA A 63 4.46 -2.08 -12.76
CA ALA A 63 5.53 -3.01 -13.12
C ALA A 63 6.69 -3.00 -12.12
N LEU A 64 6.94 -1.88 -11.46
CA LEU A 64 7.84 -1.83 -10.32
C LEU A 64 7.15 -2.31 -9.07
N GLU A 65 5.92 -1.91 -8.81
CA GLU A 65 5.12 -2.29 -7.64
C GLU A 65 4.81 -3.79 -7.55
N SER A 66 5.54 -4.67 -8.24
CA SER A 66 5.41 -6.14 -8.20
C SER A 66 5.68 -6.81 -6.84
N GLY A 67 5.56 -6.09 -5.72
CA GLY A 67 5.21 -6.68 -4.44
C GLY A 67 3.73 -6.47 -4.23
N LYS A 68 2.98 -7.55 -3.99
CA LYS A 68 1.58 -7.43 -3.59
C LYS A 68 1.43 -6.39 -2.48
N LYS A 69 0.53 -5.42 -2.63
CA LYS A 69 0.26 -4.42 -1.58
C LYS A 69 -0.29 -5.16 -0.37
N LYS A 70 0.30 -4.91 0.78
CA LYS A 70 -0.01 -5.61 2.01
C LYS A 70 -1.20 -4.94 2.67
N ILE A 71 -2.29 -5.68 2.84
CA ILE A 71 -3.49 -5.19 3.51
C ILE A 71 -3.72 -6.01 4.76
N LEU A 72 -3.87 -5.32 5.89
CA LEU A 72 -4.33 -5.92 7.14
C LEU A 72 -5.80 -5.57 7.34
N VAL A 73 -6.67 -6.57 7.42
CA VAL A 73 -8.09 -6.42 7.75
C VAL A 73 -8.29 -6.75 9.23
N VAL A 74 -8.90 -5.85 9.99
CA VAL A 74 -9.11 -5.99 11.43
C VAL A 74 -10.58 -5.80 11.75
N ASP A 75 -11.27 -6.89 12.08
CA ASP A 75 -12.69 -6.90 12.44
C ASP A 75 -13.00 -8.20 13.19
N ASP A 76 -13.85 -8.16 14.22
CA ASP A 76 -14.26 -9.36 14.97
C ASP A 76 -15.42 -10.11 14.29
N ASP A 77 -16.09 -9.49 13.31
CA ASP A 77 -17.08 -10.11 12.44
C ASP A 77 -16.40 -10.93 11.33
N VAL A 78 -16.31 -12.24 11.56
CA VAL A 78 -15.64 -13.19 10.64
C VAL A 78 -16.29 -13.19 9.25
N ASP A 79 -17.62 -13.04 9.16
CA ASP A 79 -18.34 -13.09 7.89
C ASP A 79 -18.00 -11.86 7.04
N LEU A 80 -17.90 -10.68 7.68
CA LEU A 80 -17.46 -9.45 7.00
C LEU A 80 -15.98 -9.53 6.59
N VAL A 81 -15.11 -10.06 7.45
CA VAL A 81 -13.69 -10.27 7.11
C VAL A 81 -13.56 -11.15 5.87
N GLU A 82 -14.27 -12.29 5.83
CA GLU A 82 -14.23 -13.21 4.70
C GLU A 82 -14.69 -12.52 3.41
N LEU A 83 -15.78 -11.75 3.46
CA LEU A 83 -16.30 -11.00 2.31
C LEU A 83 -15.30 -9.95 1.79
N ILE A 84 -14.63 -9.21 2.69
CA ILE A 84 -13.59 -8.24 2.32
C ILE A 84 -12.39 -8.95 1.70
N VAL A 85 -11.94 -10.05 2.31
CA VAL A 85 -10.80 -10.85 1.84
C VAL A 85 -11.09 -11.40 0.46
N GLU A 86 -12.25 -12.03 0.24
CA GLU A 86 -12.63 -12.53 -1.09
C GLU A 86 -12.63 -11.43 -2.16
N GLY A 87 -13.15 -10.25 -1.84
CA GLY A 87 -13.15 -9.11 -2.76
C GLY A 87 -11.74 -8.68 -3.14
N LEU A 88 -10.84 -8.58 -2.17
CA LEU A 88 -9.44 -8.20 -2.38
C LEU A 88 -8.63 -9.31 -3.08
N GLU A 89 -8.86 -10.58 -2.76
CA GLU A 89 -8.13 -11.71 -3.38
C GLU A 89 -8.41 -11.83 -4.88
N ARG A 90 -9.64 -11.54 -5.32
CA ARG A 90 -10.02 -11.53 -6.75
C ARG A 90 -9.20 -10.56 -7.59
N ASP A 91 -8.69 -9.48 -7.00
CA ASP A 91 -7.80 -8.56 -7.70
C ASP A 91 -6.42 -9.20 -7.95
N GLY A 92 -5.89 -9.96 -6.99
CA GLY A 92 -4.60 -10.66 -7.08
C GLY A 92 -3.36 -9.77 -6.86
N ARG A 93 -3.52 -8.44 -6.75
CA ARG A 93 -2.44 -7.49 -6.41
C ARG A 93 -2.22 -7.31 -4.90
N PHE A 94 -3.01 -7.95 -4.06
CA PHE A 94 -2.93 -7.82 -2.61
C PHE A 94 -2.35 -9.05 -1.91
N ASP A 95 -1.62 -8.81 -0.82
CA ASP A 95 -1.16 -9.78 0.16
C ASP A 95 -1.93 -9.46 1.44
N LEU A 96 -2.70 -10.42 1.93
CA LEU A 96 -3.71 -10.18 2.95
C LEU A 96 -3.33 -10.86 4.24
N ARG A 97 -3.53 -10.14 5.35
CA ARG A 97 -3.60 -10.72 6.68
C ARG A 97 -4.85 -10.22 7.37
N THR A 98 -5.31 -11.01 8.33
CA THR A 98 -6.47 -10.67 9.14
C THR A 98 -6.08 -10.68 10.62
N ALA A 99 -6.81 -9.89 11.41
CA ALA A 99 -6.79 -9.95 12.86
C ALA A 99 -8.23 -9.77 13.35
N ASN A 100 -8.62 -10.46 14.42
CA ASN A 100 -9.97 -10.43 14.96
C ASN A 100 -10.08 -9.69 16.30
N ASN A 101 -8.98 -9.05 16.73
CA ASN A 101 -8.87 -8.33 17.98
C ASN A 101 -7.74 -7.30 17.91
N GLY A 102 -7.74 -6.34 18.83
CA GLY A 102 -6.79 -5.24 18.86
C GLY A 102 -5.35 -5.61 19.18
N PHE A 103 -5.17 -6.64 20.02
CA PHE A 103 -3.85 -7.12 20.38
C PHE A 103 -3.14 -7.72 19.17
N ASP A 104 -3.81 -8.63 18.47
CA ASP A 104 -3.30 -9.26 17.25
C ASP A 104 -3.10 -8.23 16.15
N ALA A 105 -4.00 -7.25 16.02
CA ALA A 105 -3.82 -6.15 15.06
C ALA A 105 -2.51 -5.39 15.30
N GLY A 106 -2.20 -5.03 16.55
CA GLY A 106 -0.96 -4.33 16.91
C GLY A 106 0.30 -5.15 16.60
N MET A 107 0.25 -6.47 16.82
CA MET A 107 1.34 -7.38 16.48
C MET A 107 1.52 -7.51 14.96
N GLN A 108 0.42 -7.72 14.24
CA GLN A 108 0.42 -7.87 12.78
C GLN A 108 0.91 -6.61 12.08
N VAL A 109 0.54 -5.42 12.55
CA VAL A 109 1.05 -4.15 12.01
C VAL A 109 2.59 -4.12 12.02
N LYS A 110 3.23 -4.59 13.10
CA LYS A 110 4.70 -4.61 13.23
C LYS A 110 5.37 -5.68 12.38
N GLU A 111 4.83 -6.89 12.38
CA GLU A 111 5.42 -8.03 11.66
C GLU A 111 5.17 -7.97 10.16
N PHE A 112 3.93 -7.66 9.78
CA PHE A 112 3.50 -7.65 8.39
C PHE A 112 3.94 -6.38 7.68
N ARG A 113 3.96 -5.24 8.40
CA ARG A 113 4.15 -3.89 7.85
C ARG A 113 3.22 -3.65 6.66
N PRO A 114 1.90 -3.57 6.93
CA PRO A 114 0.91 -3.36 5.88
C PRO A 114 1.10 -2.00 5.21
N ASP A 115 0.76 -1.92 3.92
CA ASP A 115 0.62 -0.65 3.22
C ASP A 115 -0.73 0.01 3.54
N LEU A 116 -1.76 -0.81 3.82
CA LEU A 116 -3.10 -0.39 4.20
C LEU A 116 -3.64 -1.23 5.38
N VAL A 117 -4.24 -0.57 6.35
CA VAL A 117 -5.01 -1.19 7.43
C VAL A 117 -6.48 -0.82 7.25
N ILE A 118 -7.33 -1.84 7.21
CA ILE A 118 -8.79 -1.70 7.26
C ILE A 118 -9.19 -2.10 8.67
N LEU A 119 -9.70 -1.14 9.45
CA LEU A 119 -9.88 -1.29 10.89
C LEU A 119 -11.33 -1.04 11.30
N ASP A 120 -12.00 -2.03 11.89
CA ASP A 120 -13.19 -1.75 12.69
C ASP A 120 -12.81 -1.04 13.99
N VAL A 121 -13.48 0.07 14.26
CA VAL A 121 -13.28 0.86 15.47
C VAL A 121 -14.13 0.39 16.65
N MET A 122 -15.08 -0.51 16.42
CA MET A 122 -16.02 -1.05 17.41
C MET A 122 -15.59 -2.42 17.98
N LEU A 123 -14.29 -2.73 17.96
CA LEU A 123 -13.76 -3.97 18.55
C LEU A 123 -14.03 -4.03 20.07
N PRO A 124 -14.34 -5.22 20.62
CA PRO A 124 -14.71 -5.37 22.03
C PRO A 124 -13.53 -5.19 23.00
N ASP A 125 -12.31 -5.41 22.54
CA ASP A 125 -11.10 -5.52 23.36
C ASP A 125 -10.16 -4.31 23.24
N ILE A 126 -10.32 -3.46 22.22
CA ILE A 126 -9.51 -2.27 22.00
C ILE A 126 -10.34 -1.11 21.45
N ASN A 127 -9.90 0.12 21.73
CA ASN A 127 -10.40 1.29 21.03
C ASN A 127 -9.66 1.45 19.68
N GLY A 128 -10.36 1.45 18.54
CA GLY A 128 -9.75 1.66 17.23
C GLY A 128 -8.89 2.93 17.12
N LYS A 129 -9.19 3.95 17.94
CA LYS A 129 -8.35 5.15 18.10
C LYS A 129 -6.94 4.81 18.60
N GLU A 130 -6.82 3.89 19.55
CA GLU A 130 -5.55 3.48 20.13
C GLU A 130 -4.70 2.71 19.12
N VAL A 131 -5.32 1.90 18.26
CA VAL A 131 -4.64 1.24 17.13
C VAL A 131 -4.04 2.29 16.19
N CYS A 132 -4.84 3.30 15.79
CA CYS A 132 -4.36 4.39 14.94
C CYS A 132 -3.17 5.13 15.57
N GLN A 133 -3.28 5.50 16.85
CA GLN A 133 -2.21 6.19 17.58
C GLN A 133 -0.95 5.34 17.70
N ARG A 134 -1.08 4.02 17.92
CA ARG A 134 0.07 3.11 17.95
C ARG A 134 0.77 3.03 16.60
N VAL A 135 0.02 2.93 15.51
CA VAL A 135 0.59 2.96 14.14
C VAL A 135 1.36 4.28 13.94
N ARG A 136 0.76 5.42 14.28
CA ARG A 136 1.39 6.75 14.12
C ARG A 136 2.50 7.05 15.12
N SER A 137 2.62 6.29 16.20
CA SER A 137 3.72 6.45 17.16
C SER A 137 5.05 5.86 16.66
N ASP A 138 5.02 5.02 15.61
CA ASP A 138 6.20 4.46 14.97
C ASP A 138 6.49 5.20 13.64
N PRO A 139 7.57 6.01 13.57
CA PRO A 139 7.92 6.75 12.35
C PRO A 139 8.16 5.84 11.13
N ALA A 140 8.48 4.55 11.34
CA ALA A 140 8.61 3.60 10.24
C ALA A 140 7.26 3.23 9.60
N MET A 141 6.15 3.63 10.20
CA MET A 141 4.78 3.34 9.78
C MET A 141 3.97 4.58 9.38
N ASP A 142 4.63 5.75 9.27
CA ASP A 142 3.96 6.99 8.85
C ASP A 142 3.31 6.87 7.46
N SER A 143 3.84 6.02 6.59
CA SER A 143 3.29 5.77 5.25
C SER A 143 2.08 4.84 5.22
N VAL A 144 1.79 4.13 6.33
CA VAL A 144 0.69 3.15 6.38
C VAL A 144 -0.64 3.89 6.28
N GLN A 145 -1.45 3.51 5.29
CA GLN A 145 -2.80 4.04 5.14
C GLN A 145 -3.75 3.33 6.10
N ILE A 146 -4.71 4.05 6.67
CA ILE A 146 -5.70 3.51 7.61
C ILE A 146 -7.10 3.93 7.16
N ILE A 147 -7.94 2.95 6.85
CA ILE A 147 -9.38 3.14 6.66
C ILE A 147 -10.09 2.62 7.91
N CYS A 148 -10.80 3.52 8.60
CA CYS A 148 -11.64 3.13 9.72
C CYS A 148 -13.04 2.76 9.23
N ILE A 149 -13.57 1.64 9.70
CA ILE A 149 -14.92 1.18 9.44
C ILE A 149 -15.73 1.29 10.75
N SER A 150 -16.97 1.78 10.69
CA SER A 150 -17.83 1.81 11.88
C SER A 150 -19.32 1.70 11.56
N GLY A 151 -20.10 1.09 12.46
CA GLY A 151 -21.56 1.15 12.43
C GLY A 151 -22.17 2.49 12.88
N MET A 152 -21.39 3.35 13.54
CA MET A 152 -21.85 4.66 14.03
C MET A 152 -21.07 5.81 13.38
N ILE A 153 -21.77 6.73 12.73
CA ILE A 153 -21.21 8.02 12.29
C ILE A 153 -21.70 9.15 13.20
N GLU A 154 -21.11 9.27 14.38
CA GLU A 154 -21.15 10.55 15.08
C GLU A 154 -19.98 11.40 14.55
N GLN A 155 -20.25 12.65 14.16
CA GLN A 155 -19.21 13.54 13.61
C GLN A 155 -18.00 13.67 14.56
N ASP A 156 -18.26 13.75 15.87
CA ASP A 156 -17.22 13.85 16.89
C ASP A 156 -16.33 12.60 16.94
N LYS A 157 -16.90 11.41 16.74
CA LYS A 157 -16.14 10.14 16.67
C LYS A 157 -15.27 10.09 15.43
N VAL A 158 -15.81 10.48 14.27
CA VAL A 158 -15.05 10.54 13.01
C VAL A 158 -13.89 11.53 13.13
N GLN A 159 -14.14 12.71 13.69
CA GLN A 159 -13.08 13.71 13.90
C GLN A 159 -11.99 13.17 14.83
N SER A 160 -12.39 12.52 15.95
CA SER A 160 -11.43 11.91 16.87
C SER A 160 -10.57 10.81 16.23
N LEU A 161 -11.06 10.09 15.22
CA LEU A 161 -10.29 9.07 14.49
C LEU A 161 -9.32 9.71 13.48
N ARG A 162 -9.75 10.78 12.80
CA ARG A 162 -8.88 11.58 11.93
C ARG A 162 -7.72 12.17 12.72
N ASP A 163 -8.01 12.76 13.87
CA ASP A 163 -7.00 13.33 14.77
C ASP A 163 -6.03 12.27 15.31
N ALA A 164 -6.48 11.00 15.38
CA ALA A 164 -5.64 9.86 15.74
C ALA A 164 -4.82 9.29 14.57
N GLY A 165 -5.02 9.81 13.35
CA GLY A 165 -4.23 9.48 12.17
C GLY A 165 -4.89 8.57 11.15
N ALA A 166 -6.21 8.36 11.22
CA ALA A 166 -6.96 7.68 10.16
C ALA A 166 -6.95 8.50 8.86
N ASN A 167 -6.77 7.84 7.72
CA ASN A 167 -6.74 8.49 6.40
C ASN A 167 -8.13 8.61 5.78
N ASP A 168 -8.98 7.59 5.97
CA ASP A 168 -10.37 7.60 5.52
C ASP A 168 -11.29 6.89 6.52
N PHE A 169 -12.60 7.05 6.31
CA PHE A 169 -13.65 6.48 7.14
C PHE A 169 -14.83 5.98 6.28
N MET A 170 -15.35 4.80 6.63
CA MET A 170 -16.52 4.20 5.98
C MET A 170 -17.55 3.73 7.02
N GLN A 171 -18.84 3.96 6.72
CA GLN A 171 -19.93 3.48 7.56
C GLN A 171 -20.44 2.12 7.12
N LYS A 172 -20.66 1.22 8.08
CA LYS A 172 -21.42 -0.02 7.89
C LYS A 172 -22.92 0.30 7.79
N PRO A 173 -23.66 -0.28 6.83
CA PRO A 173 -23.20 -1.17 5.76
C PRO A 173 -22.57 -0.41 4.58
N PHE A 174 -21.58 -1.02 3.92
CA PHE A 174 -20.92 -0.50 2.71
C PHE A 174 -20.80 -1.60 1.65
N ALA A 175 -20.63 -1.21 0.39
CA ALA A 175 -20.27 -2.14 -0.68
C ALA A 175 -18.77 -2.46 -0.62
N ILE A 176 -18.40 -3.71 -0.85
CA ILE A 176 -16.99 -4.15 -0.83
C ILE A 176 -16.20 -3.44 -1.93
N GLU A 177 -16.85 -3.23 -3.07
CA GLU A 177 -16.30 -2.52 -4.22
C GLU A 177 -15.90 -1.09 -3.85
N ASP A 178 -16.71 -0.39 -3.04
CA ASP A 178 -16.40 0.95 -2.55
C ASP A 178 -15.19 0.96 -1.60
N LEU A 179 -15.08 -0.05 -0.73
CA LEU A 179 -13.95 -0.22 0.17
C LEU A 179 -12.65 -0.45 -0.60
N ILE A 180 -12.69 -1.33 -1.61
CA ILE A 180 -11.55 -1.62 -2.47
C ILE A 180 -11.15 -0.37 -3.27
N ALA A 181 -12.12 0.37 -3.81
CA ALA A 181 -11.87 1.60 -4.55
C ALA A 181 -11.14 2.64 -3.69
N ARG A 182 -11.64 2.90 -2.47
CA ARG A 182 -10.99 3.82 -1.51
C ARG A 182 -9.61 3.34 -1.10
N GLY A 183 -9.43 2.04 -0.87
CA GLY A 183 -8.14 1.44 -0.60
C GLY A 183 -7.14 1.67 -1.73
N CYS A 184 -7.58 1.51 -2.99
CA CYS A 184 -6.73 1.76 -4.16
C CYS A 184 -6.36 3.25 -4.29
N ASP A 185 -7.31 4.16 -4.07
CA ASP A 185 -7.07 5.60 -4.12
C ASP A 185 -6.04 6.03 -3.06
N LEU A 186 -6.14 5.53 -1.82
CA LEU A 186 -5.17 5.79 -0.76
C LEU A 186 -3.78 5.19 -1.03
N LEU A 187 -3.73 4.04 -1.70
CA LEU A 187 -2.48 3.37 -2.06
C LEU A 187 -1.84 3.93 -3.34
N GLU A 188 -2.46 4.93 -3.98
CA GLU A 188 -2.07 5.50 -5.26
C GLU A 188 -1.91 4.44 -6.38
N ILE A 189 -2.76 3.41 -6.40
CA ILE A 189 -2.72 2.33 -7.41
C ILE A 189 -3.89 2.40 -8.39
N GLU A 190 -3.69 1.93 -9.63
CA GLU A 190 -4.76 1.93 -10.64
C GLU A 190 -5.94 1.06 -10.21
N ARG A 191 -7.17 1.58 -10.38
CA ARG A 191 -8.40 0.78 -10.21
C ARG A 191 -8.50 -0.21 -11.36
N LYS A 192 -8.76 -1.49 -11.08
CA LYS A 192 -9.12 -2.43 -12.15
C LYS A 192 -10.50 -2.05 -12.68
N ALA A 193 -10.63 -1.94 -14.00
CA ALA A 193 -11.92 -1.86 -14.65
C ALA A 193 -12.62 -3.23 -14.54
N GLU A 194 -13.86 -3.24 -14.07
CA GLU A 194 -14.71 -4.42 -14.11
C GLU A 194 -14.89 -4.89 -15.56
N HIS A 195 -14.84 -6.20 -15.78
CA HIS A 195 -15.27 -6.87 -17.02
C HIS A 195 -16.57 -7.61 -16.75
#